data_AF-A0A699TC08-F1
#
_entry.id   AF-A0A699TC08-F1
#
_cell.length_a   1.000
_cell.length_b   1.000
_cell.length_c   1.000
_cell.angle_alpha   90.00
_cell.angle_beta   90.00
_cell.angle_gamma   90.00
#
_symmetry.space_group_name_H-M   'P 1'
#
loop_
_entity.id
_entity.type
_entity.pdbx_description
1 polymer ?
#
loop_
_entity_poly.entity_id
_entity_poly.type
_entity_poly.pdbx_seq_one_letter_code
_entity_poly.pdbx_strand_id
1 'polypeptide(L)'
;MPPKRTLTSAAPAMNRAAIRQLINDRVAAALEAQAANMANTGNTNRNPEQPVARKCSHKEFMSCQPFNFKGLEGTVGLIRWFERTESVFSRSNCTEDCKVKFATGNVTASKPQTL
;
A
#
# COMPACT_ATOMS: atom_id res chain seq x y z
N MET A 1 -49.42 -26.90 36.34
CA MET A 1 -47.97 -26.68 36.14
C MET A 1 -47.69 -26.48 34.65
N PRO A 2 -46.91 -25.48 34.21
CA PRO A 2 -46.54 -25.39 32.80
C PRO A 2 -45.20 -26.10 32.55
N PRO A 3 -45.01 -26.74 31.38
CA PRO A 3 -43.74 -27.36 31.03
C PRO A 3 -42.75 -26.31 30.52
N LYS A 4 -41.54 -26.34 31.07
CA LYS A 4 -40.43 -25.45 30.73
C LYS A 4 -39.85 -25.85 29.38
N ARG A 5 -40.03 -25.03 28.34
CA ARG A 5 -39.38 -25.21 27.04
C ARG A 5 -37.95 -24.66 27.11
N THR A 6 -36.97 -25.53 27.26
CA THR A 6 -35.56 -25.20 27.05
C THR A 6 -35.31 -25.16 25.54
N LEU A 7 -35.14 -23.97 24.98
CA LEU A 7 -34.62 -23.79 23.62
C LEU A 7 -33.11 -23.61 23.71
N THR A 8 -32.37 -24.71 23.65
CA THR A 8 -30.93 -24.66 23.41
C THR A 8 -30.72 -24.30 21.94
N SER A 9 -30.69 -23.01 21.65
CA SER A 9 -30.25 -22.47 20.36
C SER A 9 -28.72 -22.54 20.31
N ALA A 10 -28.19 -23.63 19.77
CA ALA A 10 -26.78 -23.72 19.44
C ALA A 10 -26.54 -22.91 18.16
N ALA A 11 -26.33 -21.60 18.30
CA ALA A 11 -25.78 -20.80 17.21
C ALA A 11 -24.40 -21.36 16.84
N PRO A 12 -24.07 -21.56 15.55
CA PRO A 12 -22.74 -22.01 15.16
C PRO A 12 -21.74 -20.97 15.62
N ALA A 13 -20.85 -21.34 16.55
CA ALA A 13 -19.74 -20.49 16.91
C ALA A 13 -18.90 -20.27 15.64
N MET A 14 -18.98 -19.07 15.06
CA MET A 14 -18.15 -18.68 13.92
C MET A 14 -16.70 -18.84 14.33
N ASN A 15 -16.08 -19.94 13.89
CA ASN A 15 -14.69 -20.20 14.19
C ASN A 15 -13.80 -19.29 13.34
N ARG A 16 -12.58 -19.05 13.83
CA ARG A 16 -11.62 -18.15 13.17
C ARG A 16 -11.28 -18.57 11.74
N ALA A 17 -11.42 -19.84 11.40
CA ALA A 17 -11.18 -20.34 10.05
C ALA A 17 -12.30 -19.91 9.08
N ALA A 18 -13.56 -19.97 9.51
CA ALA A 18 -14.70 -19.52 8.72
C ALA A 18 -14.62 -18.02 8.39
N ILE A 19 -14.18 -17.20 9.35
CA ILE A 19 -13.98 -15.75 9.13
C ILE A 19 -12.87 -15.51 8.09
N ARG A 20 -11.76 -16.25 8.17
CA ARG A 20 -10.66 -16.14 7.20
C ARG A 20 -11.09 -16.55 5.80
N GLN A 21 -11.85 -17.64 5.68
CA GLN A 21 -12.37 -18.10 4.40
C GLN A 21 -13.29 -17.05 3.79
N LEU A 22 -14.22 -16.49 4.56
CA LEU A 22 -15.11 -15.44 4.08
C LEU A 22 -14.36 -14.20 3.58
N ILE A 23 -13.26 -13.81 4.25
CA ILE A 23 -12.43 -12.70 3.80
C ILE A 23 -11.75 -13.04 2.47
N ASN A 24 -11.15 -14.23 2.36
CA ASN A 24 -10.48 -14.67 1.15
C ASN A 24 -11.45 -14.75 -0.04
N ASP A 25 -12.63 -15.32 0.16
CA ASP A 25 -13.66 -15.46 -0.87
C ASP A 25 -14.12 -14.09 -1.38
N ARG A 26 -14.33 -13.13 -0.48
CA ARG A 26 -14.74 -11.76 -0.85
C ARG A 26 -13.63 -11.02 -1.60
N VAL A 27 -12.38 -11.18 -1.19
CA VAL A 27 -11.22 -10.57 -1.88
C VAL A 27 -11.05 -11.18 -3.28
N ALA A 28 -11.15 -12.51 -3.40
CA ALA A 28 -11.09 -13.19 -4.68
C ALA A 28 -12.22 -12.74 -5.61
N ALA A 29 -13.47 -12.69 -5.13
CA ALA A 29 -14.60 -12.23 -5.91
C ALA A 29 -14.46 -10.76 -6.37
N ALA A 30 -13.92 -9.89 -5.52
CA ALA A 30 -13.66 -8.50 -5.89
C ALA A 30 -12.57 -8.36 -6.97
N LEU A 31 -11.52 -9.19 -6.91
CA LEU A 31 -10.44 -9.19 -7.89
C LEU A 31 -10.95 -9.68 -9.27
N GLU A 32 -11.75 -10.73 -9.29
CA GLU A 32 -12.39 -11.24 -10.53
C GLU A 32 -13.35 -10.19 -11.13
N ALA A 33 -14.16 -9.53 -10.30
CA ALA A 33 -15.05 -8.46 -10.76
C ALA A 33 -14.27 -7.26 -11.33
N GLN A 34 -13.12 -6.92 -10.74
CA GLN A 34 -12.24 -5.88 -11.26
C GLN A 34 -11.63 -6.29 -12.61
N ALA A 35 -11.20 -7.54 -12.76
CA ALA A 35 -10.68 -8.06 -14.02
C ALA A 35 -11.73 -8.04 -15.14
N ALA A 36 -12.96 -8.43 -14.84
CA ALA A 36 -14.08 -8.37 -15.77
C ALA A 36 -14.44 -6.93 -16.19
N ASN A 37 -14.36 -5.97 -15.27
CA ASN A 37 -14.61 -4.56 -15.59
C ASN A 37 -13.51 -3.94 -16.48
N MET A 38 -12.25 -4.36 -16.31
CA MET A 38 -11.16 -4.00 -17.23
C MET A 38 -11.41 -4.53 -18.64
N ALA A 39 -11.97 -5.73 -18.78
CA ALA A 39 -12.32 -6.31 -20.09
C ALA A 39 -13.51 -5.61 -20.79
N ASN A 40 -14.46 -5.05 -20.03
CA ASN A 40 -15.61 -4.31 -20.57
C ASN A 40 -15.26 -2.87 -21.01
N THR A 41 -14.12 -2.31 -20.59
CA THR A 41 -13.68 -0.97 -21.00
C THR A 41 -13.02 -0.97 -22.40
N GLY A 42 -13.44 -1.89 -23.27
CA GLY A 42 -12.88 -2.11 -24.61
C GLY A 42 -13.33 -1.13 -25.70
N ASN A 43 -13.90 0.03 -25.34
CA ASN A 43 -14.33 1.05 -26.32
C ASN A 43 -14.02 2.49 -25.89
N THR A 44 -12.90 2.72 -25.20
CA THR A 44 -12.35 4.08 -25.16
C THR A 44 -11.07 4.06 -25.96
N ASN A 45 -11.04 4.89 -27.01
CA ASN A 45 -9.95 5.16 -27.93
C ASN A 45 -8.73 5.77 -27.23
N ARG A 46 -8.21 5.11 -26.20
CA ARG A 46 -6.93 5.42 -25.59
C ARG A 46 -5.93 4.48 -26.23
N ASN A 47 -5.08 5.07 -27.06
CA ASN A 47 -3.79 4.53 -27.42
C ASN A 47 -3.23 3.71 -26.24
N PRO A 48 -2.82 2.44 -26.42
CA PRO A 48 -2.00 1.73 -25.43
C PRO A 48 -0.59 2.35 -25.44
N GLU A 49 -0.53 3.65 -25.18
CA GLU A 49 0.68 4.32 -24.78
C GLU A 49 1.05 3.65 -23.46
N GLN A 50 2.10 2.83 -23.55
CA GLN A 50 3.01 2.49 -22.45
C GLN A 50 2.87 3.53 -21.35
N PRO A 51 2.68 3.16 -20.07
CA PRO A 51 2.39 4.13 -19.01
C PRO A 51 3.45 5.24 -19.10
N VAL A 52 3.05 6.36 -19.69
CA VAL A 52 3.98 7.42 -20.05
C VAL A 52 4.51 7.85 -18.71
N ALA A 53 5.80 7.63 -18.50
CA ALA A 53 6.43 7.82 -17.21
C ALA A 53 6.10 9.24 -16.75
N ARG A 54 5.12 9.36 -15.84
CA ARG A 54 4.59 10.66 -15.44
C ARG A 54 5.68 11.33 -14.63
N LYS A 55 6.15 12.48 -15.10
CA LYS A 55 7.00 13.35 -14.29
C LYS A 55 6.17 13.78 -13.09
N CYS A 56 6.36 13.13 -11.95
CA CYS A 56 5.74 13.56 -10.72
C CYS A 56 6.40 14.87 -10.28
N SER A 57 5.59 15.79 -9.80
CA SER A 57 6.05 17.02 -9.17
C SER A 57 6.55 16.76 -7.76
N HIS A 58 7.41 17.64 -7.25
CA HIS A 58 7.85 17.61 -5.85
C HIS A 58 6.66 17.65 -4.86
N LYS A 59 5.59 18.37 -5.22
CA LYS A 59 4.35 18.44 -4.42
C LYS A 59 3.65 17.08 -4.33
N GLU A 60 3.56 16.34 -5.43
CA GLU A 60 2.97 14.98 -5.45
C GLU A 60 3.80 14.01 -4.62
N PHE A 61 5.13 14.09 -4.71
CA PHE A 61 6.02 13.31 -3.85
C PHE A 61 5.85 13.65 -2.36
N MET A 62 5.82 14.93 -2.00
CA MET A 62 5.61 15.37 -0.62
C MET A 62 4.22 14.99 -0.09
N SER A 63 3.20 14.93 -0.95
CA SER A 63 1.85 14.48 -0.57
C SER A 63 1.80 13.01 -0.13
N CYS A 64 2.78 12.20 -0.55
CA CYS A 64 2.94 10.81 -0.12
C CYS A 64 3.62 10.70 1.27
N GLN A 65 3.90 11.83 1.91
CA GLN A 65 4.45 11.95 3.26
C GLN A 65 5.78 11.19 3.42
N PRO A 66 6.84 11.62 2.71
CA PRO A 66 8.14 10.97 2.79
C PRO A 66 8.68 11.00 4.22
N PHE A 67 9.31 9.88 4.61
CA PHE A 67 9.90 9.74 5.93
C PHE A 67 11.35 10.25 5.92
N ASN A 68 11.71 11.03 6.95
CA ASN A 68 13.06 11.59 7.08
C ASN A 68 13.93 10.65 7.91
N PHE A 69 15.14 10.34 7.43
CA PHE A 69 16.13 9.62 8.21
C PHE A 69 16.95 10.59 9.07
N LYS A 70 17.03 10.34 10.38
CA LYS A 70 17.73 11.23 11.33
C LYS A 70 19.18 10.82 11.62
N GLY A 71 19.72 9.79 10.93
CA GLY A 71 21.12 9.36 11.08
C GLY A 71 21.45 8.61 12.38
N LEU A 72 20.59 8.70 13.41
CA LEU A 72 20.82 8.15 14.75
C LEU A 72 20.30 6.71 14.93
N GLU A 73 19.57 6.17 13.95
CA GLU A 73 18.85 4.89 14.07
C GLU A 73 19.70 3.67 13.65
N GLY A 74 20.98 3.88 13.32
CA GLY A 74 21.92 2.84 12.90
C GLY A 74 21.50 2.09 11.63
N THR A 75 22.10 0.92 11.40
CA THR A 75 21.85 0.09 10.20
C THR A 75 20.39 -0.35 10.10
N VAL A 76 19.76 -0.68 11.23
CA VAL A 76 18.35 -1.11 11.26
C VAL A 76 17.41 0.01 10.85
N GLY A 77 17.64 1.24 11.34
CA GLY A 77 16.86 2.39 10.91
C GLY A 77 17.10 2.77 9.45
N LEU A 78 18.32 2.58 8.96
CA LEU A 78 18.65 2.82 7.55
C LEU A 78 17.88 1.87 6.62
N ILE A 79 17.87 0.56 6.92
CA ILE A 79 17.10 -0.44 6.16
C ILE A 79 15.62 -0.07 6.14
N ARG A 80 15.06 0.24 7.31
CA ARG A 80 13.65 0.62 7.45
C ARG A 80 13.31 1.92 6.71
N TRP A 81 14.24 2.87 6.64
CA TRP A 81 14.08 4.09 5.85
C TRP A 81 14.08 3.79 4.35
N PHE A 82 14.96 2.90 3.86
CA PHE A 82 14.96 2.47 2.45
C PHE A 82 13.61 1.84 2.07
N GLU A 83 13.13 0.85 2.83
CA GLU A 83 11.85 0.18 2.58
C GLU A 83 10.67 1.17 2.51
N ARG A 84 10.65 2.13 3.44
CA ARG A 84 9.59 3.14 3.49
C ARG A 84 9.70 4.14 2.35
N THR A 85 10.91 4.48 1.91
CA THR A 85 11.16 5.38 0.79
C THR A 85 10.81 4.74 -0.55
N GLU A 86 11.12 3.45 -0.74
CA GLU A 86 10.69 2.66 -1.91
C GLU A 86 9.17 2.56 -2.01
N SER A 87 8.48 2.40 -0.88
CA SER A 87 7.01 2.42 -0.82
C SER A 87 6.43 3.77 -1.26
N VAL A 88 7.04 4.88 -0.81
CA VAL A 88 6.64 6.24 -1.22
C VAL A 88 6.87 6.46 -2.71
N PHE A 89 7.99 5.97 -3.26
CA PHE A 89 8.26 6.03 -4.70
C PHE A 89 7.30 5.20 -5.55
N SER A 90 6.88 4.04 -5.05
CA SER A 90 5.90 3.19 -5.73
C SER A 90 4.52 3.85 -5.77
N ARG A 91 4.12 4.53 -4.69
CA ARG A 91 2.83 5.24 -4.60
C ARG A 91 2.78 6.51 -5.45
N SER A 92 3.91 7.19 -5.63
CA SER A 92 3.97 8.47 -6.32
C SER A 92 3.99 8.34 -7.85
N ASN A 93 4.13 7.13 -8.41
CA ASN A 93 4.23 6.85 -9.85
C ASN A 93 5.29 7.75 -10.56
N CYS A 94 6.35 8.14 -9.83
CA CYS A 94 7.41 8.98 -10.34
C CYS A 94 8.34 8.22 -11.30
N THR A 95 8.82 8.91 -12.34
CA THR A 95 9.96 8.43 -13.15
C THR A 95 11.22 8.27 -12.32
N GLU A 96 12.13 7.38 -12.71
CA GLU A 96 13.38 7.11 -11.97
C GLU A 96 14.24 8.37 -11.72
N ASP A 97 14.31 9.28 -12.71
CA ASP A 97 15.01 10.56 -12.60
C ASP A 97 14.45 11.46 -11.48
N CYS A 98 13.12 11.45 -11.28
CA CYS A 98 12.48 12.17 -10.19
C CYS A 98 12.81 11.54 -8.82
N LYS A 99 12.99 10.21 -8.75
CA LYS A 99 13.25 9.52 -7.49
C LYS A 99 14.61 9.90 -6.90
N VAL A 100 15.64 9.90 -7.74
CA VAL A 100 17.02 10.26 -7.33
C VAL A 100 17.08 11.70 -6.81
N LYS A 101 16.41 12.64 -7.50
CA LYS A 101 16.37 14.05 -7.10
C LYS A 101 15.71 14.25 -5.73
N PHE A 102 14.61 13.55 -5.46
CA PHE A 102 13.89 13.71 -4.18
C PHE A 102 14.53 12.97 -3.01
N ALA A 103 15.15 11.80 -3.24
CA ALA A 103 15.89 11.09 -2.20
C ALA A 103 17.02 11.97 -1.62
N THR A 104 17.73 12.68 -2.50
CA THR A 104 18.82 13.60 -2.13
C THR A 104 18.34 14.73 -1.21
N GLY A 105 17.10 15.21 -1.35
CA GLY A 105 16.54 16.27 -0.51
C GLY A 105 16.05 15.83 0.86
N ASN A 106 15.76 14.54 1.06
CA ASN A 106 15.23 13.99 2.32
C ASN A 106 16.31 13.52 3.30
N VAL A 107 17.57 13.45 2.86
CA VAL A 107 18.71 13.13 3.74
C VAL A 107 19.22 14.43 4.33
N THR A 108 18.77 14.78 5.54
CA THR A 108 19.42 15.86 6.29
C THR A 108 20.79 15.38 6.74
N ALA A 109 21.85 15.86 6.08
CA ALA A 109 23.22 15.59 6.49
C ALA A 109 23.42 16.05 7.94
N SER A 110 23.60 15.10 8.86
CA SER A 110 24.11 15.41 10.20
C SER A 110 25.53 15.94 10.03
N LYS A 111 25.77 17.15 10.57
CA LYS A 111 27.08 17.82 10.58
C LYS A 111 28.17 16.83 11.01
N PRO A 112 29.29 16.70 10.27
CA PRO A 112 30.36 15.80 10.68
C PRO A 112 30.86 16.23 12.07
N GLN A 113 30.79 15.31 13.03
CA GLN A 113 31.51 15.46 14.29
C GLN A 113 32.98 15.23 13.99
N THR A 114 33.73 16.33 13.93
CA THR A 114 35.18 16.32 13.94
C THR A 114 35.64 15.73 15.27
N LEU A 115 36.35 14.61 15.21
CA LEU A 115 37.25 14.16 16.29
C LEU A 115 38.60 14.86 16.13
#